data_AF-A0A7W1QDW8-F1
#
_entry.id   AF-A0A7W1QDW8-F1
#
_cell.length_a   1.000
_cell.length_b   1.000
_cell.length_c   1.000
_cell.angle_alpha   90.00
_cell.angle_beta   90.00
_cell.angle_gamma   90.00
#
_symmetry.space_group_name_H-M   'P 1'
#
loop_
_entity.id
_entity.type
_entity.pdbx_description
1 polymer ?
#
loop_
_entity_poly.entity_id
_entity_poly.type
_entity_poly.pdbx_seq_one_letter_code
_entity_poly.pdbx_strand_id
1 'polypeptide(L)'
;MTDLIRECLLDMPLSNMTNRPEGMLAIRRDDVPEQARDVVDAWVEAHGGSIAEEPLIVVHGGKTPAQSGGGAKYYVLAPAALKPPE
;
A
#
# COMPACT_ATOMS: atom_id res chain seq x y z
N MET A 1 -11.69 15.87 6.00
CA MET A 1 -11.31 15.24 4.71
C MET A 1 -10.39 14.05 4.93
N THR A 2 -9.45 14.17 5.86
CA THR A 2 -8.55 13.12 6.38
C THR A 2 -9.29 11.84 6.82
N ASP A 3 -10.44 11.95 7.48
CA ASP A 3 -11.22 10.79 7.94
C ASP A 3 -11.87 9.98 6.82
N LEU A 4 -12.33 10.62 5.74
CA LEU A 4 -12.90 9.92 4.58
C LEU A 4 -11.86 9.02 3.90
N ILE A 5 -10.60 9.47 3.80
CA ILE A 5 -9.50 8.69 3.24
C ILE A 5 -9.19 7.49 4.14
N ARG A 6 -9.15 7.71 5.45
CA ARG A 6 -8.94 6.65 6.45
C ARG A 6 -10.04 5.60 6.39
N GLU A 7 -11.32 5.99 6.32
CA GLU A 7 -12.43 5.06 6.17
C GLU A 7 -12.37 4.30 4.83
N CYS A 8 -12.03 4.98 3.73
CA CYS A 8 -11.81 4.32 2.45
C CYS A 8 -10.70 3.26 2.54
N LEU A 9 -9.57 3.57 3.17
CA LEU A 9 -8.45 2.65 3.33
C LEU A 9 -8.77 1.48 4.28
N LEU A 10 -9.62 1.71 5.30
CA LEU A 10 -10.07 0.66 6.22
C LEU A 10 -11.05 -0.32 5.58
N ASP A 11 -11.86 0.14 4.63
CA ASP A 11 -12.82 -0.69 3.90
C ASP A 11 -12.13 -1.53 2.79
N MET A 12 -10.93 -1.12 2.36
CA MET A 12 -10.19 -1.81 1.31
C MET A 12 -9.69 -3.20 1.76
N PRO A 13 -9.68 -4.18 0.84
CA PRO A 13 -9.13 -5.48 1.14
C PRO A 13 -7.63 -5.37 1.47
N LEU A 14 -7.27 -5.80 2.68
CA LEU A 14 -5.87 -5.91 3.07
C LEU A 14 -5.18 -6.91 2.15
N SER A 15 -4.15 -6.43 1.46
CA SER A 15 -3.36 -7.27 0.59
C SER A 15 -2.23 -7.94 1.37
N ASN A 16 -2.03 -9.22 1.11
CA ASN A 16 -0.86 -9.94 1.59
C ASN A 16 0.32 -9.60 0.70
N MET A 17 1.01 -8.50 1.04
CA MET A 17 2.32 -8.19 0.49
C MET A 17 3.34 -9.17 1.09
N THR A 18 4.10 -9.85 0.23
CA THR A 18 5.13 -10.84 0.57
C THR A 18 6.23 -10.22 1.43
N ASN A 19 6.60 -8.98 1.14
CA ASN A 19 7.59 -8.19 1.90
C ASN A 19 6.94 -7.16 2.84
N ARG A 20 5.75 -7.46 3.38
CA ARG A 20 5.09 -6.54 4.31
C ARG A 20 5.93 -6.41 5.59
N PRO A 21 6.32 -5.19 6.00
CA PRO A 21 6.94 -4.97 7.30
C PRO A 21 6.03 -5.50 8.42
N GLU A 22 6.61 -6.20 9.41
CA GLU A 22 5.84 -6.74 10.53
C GLU A 22 5.09 -5.62 11.27
N GLY A 23 3.80 -5.85 11.50
CA GLY A 23 2.93 -4.87 12.16
C GLY A 23 2.46 -3.71 11.27
N MET A 24 2.75 -3.70 9.96
CA MET A 24 2.19 -2.75 9.02
C MET A 24 1.06 -3.37 8.18
N LEU A 25 0.16 -2.51 7.73
CA LEU A 25 -0.90 -2.83 6.78
C LEU A 25 -0.38 -2.58 5.37
N ALA A 26 -0.80 -3.42 4.42
CA ALA A 26 -0.51 -3.24 3.01
C ALA A 26 -1.83 -3.21 2.24
N ILE A 27 -2.06 -2.12 1.50
CA ILE A 27 -3.25 -1.93 0.66
C ILE A 27 -2.77 -1.70 -0.76
N ARG A 28 -3.34 -2.39 -1.75
CA ARG A 28 -2.96 -2.14 -3.15
C ARG A 28 -3.36 -0.75 -3.56
N ARG A 29 -2.41 0.00 -4.13
CA ARG A 29 -2.69 1.29 -4.77
C ARG A 29 -3.63 1.14 -5.95
N ASP A 30 -3.62 -0.02 -6.61
CA ASP A 30 -4.47 -0.26 -7.76
C ASP A 30 -5.97 -0.37 -7.39
N ASP A 31 -6.26 -0.81 -6.16
CA ASP A 31 -7.64 -0.87 -5.62
C ASP A 31 -8.19 0.53 -5.30
N VAL A 32 -7.32 1.54 -5.18
CA VAL A 32 -7.72 2.94 -5.01
C VAL A 32 -8.06 3.58 -6.37
N PRO A 33 -9.22 4.26 -6.48
CA PRO A 33 -9.62 4.95 -7.71
C PRO A 33 -8.56 5.95 -8.16
N GLU A 34 -8.24 5.99 -9.45
CA GLU A 34 -7.13 6.79 -9.99
C GLU A 34 -7.22 8.27 -9.59
N GLN A 35 -8.41 8.85 -9.67
CA GLN A 35 -8.73 10.22 -9.24
C GLN A 35 -8.46 10.54 -7.77
N ALA A 36 -8.42 9.51 -6.90
CA ALA A 36 -8.14 9.64 -5.48
C ALA A 36 -6.68 9.28 -5.13
N ARG A 37 -5.94 8.62 -6.04
CA ARG A 37 -4.59 8.09 -5.76
C ARG A 37 -3.64 9.19 -5.31
N ASP A 38 -3.59 10.34 -5.99
CA ASP A 38 -2.69 11.44 -5.59
C ASP A 38 -3.00 11.98 -4.18
N VAL A 39 -4.28 12.04 -3.82
CA VAL A 39 -4.71 12.51 -2.50
C VAL A 39 -4.38 11.48 -1.42
N VAL A 40 -4.56 10.19 -1.73
CA VAL A 40 -4.22 9.08 -0.84
C VAL A 40 -2.70 8.96 -0.68
N ASP A 41 -1.93 9.11 -1.77
CA ASP A 41 -0.46 9.12 -1.76
C ASP A 41 0.04 10.18 -0.76
N ALA A 42 -0.40 11.42 -0.91
CA ALA A 42 -0.03 12.53 -0.02
C ALA A 42 -0.49 12.29 1.43
N TRP A 43 -1.66 11.68 1.63
CA TRP A 43 -2.16 11.33 2.96
C TRP A 43 -1.30 10.27 3.63
N VAL A 44 -0.95 9.21 2.92
CA VAL A 44 -0.13 8.10 3.43
C VAL A 44 1.25 8.62 3.84
N GLU A 45 1.89 9.44 3.00
CA GLU A 45 3.18 10.06 3.34
C GLU A 45 3.07 10.99 4.57
N ALA A 46 2.01 11.79 4.65
CA ALA A 46 1.78 12.69 5.78
C ALA A 46 1.53 11.95 7.12
N HIS A 47 1.05 10.71 7.08
CA HIS A 47 0.78 9.89 8.27
C HIS A 47 1.91 8.88 8.56
N GLY A 48 3.09 9.08 7.95
CA GLY A 48 4.26 8.24 8.19
C GLY A 48 4.19 6.85 7.55
N GLY A 49 3.28 6.67 6.59
CA GLY A 49 3.29 5.53 5.69
C GLY A 49 4.20 5.76 4.49
N SER A 50 4.43 4.70 3.72
CA SER A 50 5.27 4.69 2.53
C SER A 50 4.59 3.95 1.39
N ILE A 51 4.85 4.38 0.16
CA ILE A 51 4.41 3.66 -1.04
C ILE A 51 5.52 2.69 -1.43
N ALA A 52 5.28 1.39 -1.25
CA ALA A 52 6.23 0.35 -1.59
C ALA A 52 5.81 -0.31 -2.90
N GLU A 53 6.77 -0.54 -3.79
CA GLU A 53 6.57 -1.37 -4.97
C GLU A 53 7.02 -2.79 -4.66
N GLU A 54 6.09 -3.75 -4.71
CA GLU A 54 6.47 -5.15 -4.60
C GLU A 54 6.97 -5.63 -5.96
N PRO A 55 8.23 -6.09 -6.07
CA PRO A 55 8.70 -6.66 -7.32
C PRO A 55 7.81 -7.85 -7.67
N LEU A 56 7.36 -7.94 -8.93
CA LEU A 56 6.68 -9.12 -9.45
C LEU A 56 7.65 -10.32 -9.37
N ILE A 57 7.65 -11.04 -8.26
CA ILE A 57 8.39 -12.30 -8.16
C ILE A 57 7.54 -13.37 -8.83
N VAL A 58 7.56 -13.40 -10.17
CA VAL A 58 7.07 -14.56 -10.92
C VAL A 58 8.18 -15.61 -10.88
N VAL A 59 8.18 -16.49 -9.88
CA VAL A 59 9.08 -17.65 -9.87
C VAL A 59 8.55 -18.70 -10.85
N HIS A 60 8.83 -18.56 -12.14
CA HIS A 60 8.77 -19.69 -13.07
C HIS A 60 10.14 -20.39 -13.10
N GLY A 61 10.28 -21.48 -12.34
CA GLY A 61 11.40 -22.42 -12.53
C GLY A 61 12.78 -22.01 -12.01
N GLY A 62 12.88 -21.28 -10.90
CA GLY A 62 14.14 -21.13 -10.15
C GLY A 62 15.15 -20.11 -10.72
N LYS A 63 14.74 -19.23 -11.63
CA LYS A 63 15.50 -18.05 -12.03
C LYS A 63 14.70 -16.79 -11.71
N THR A 64 15.13 -16.03 -10.72
CA THR A 64 14.57 -14.70 -10.42
C THR A 64 14.90 -13.78 -11.59
N PRO A 65 13.91 -13.22 -12.33
CA PRO A 65 14.23 -12.25 -13.36
C PRO A 65 14.81 -11.00 -12.69
N ALA A 66 16.03 -10.65 -13.08
CA ALA A 66 16.58 -9.34 -12.79
C ALA A 66 15.73 -8.31 -13.54
N GLN A 67 15.22 -7.33 -12.82
CA GLN A 67 14.39 -6.23 -13.32
C GLN A 67 12.98 -6.60 -13.78
N SER A 68 12.00 -6.09 -13.05
CA SER A 68 10.73 -5.66 -13.64
C SER A 68 10.21 -4.50 -12.80
N GLY A 69 10.52 -3.28 -13.23
CA GLY A 69 9.94 -2.03 -12.71
C GLY A 69 8.48 -1.88 -13.14
N GLY A 70 7.67 -2.85 -12.71
CA GLY A 70 6.24 -2.94 -12.96
C GLY A 70 5.55 -3.71 -11.84
N GLY A 71 6.12 -3.65 -10.63
CA GLY A 71 5.57 -4.27 -9.45
C GLY A 71 4.21 -3.67 -9.08
N ALA A 72 3.37 -4.45 -8.41
CA ALA A 72 2.16 -3.89 -7.81
C ALA A 72 2.59 -2.89 -6.72
N LYS A 73 2.03 -1.68 -6.74
CA LYS A 73 2.27 -0.66 -5.73
C LYS A 73 1.33 -0.86 -4.56
N TYR A 74 1.86 -0.77 -3.36
CA TYR A 74 1.13 -0.92 -2.11
C TYR A 74 1.35 0.30 -1.22
N TYR A 75 0.29 0.77 -0.60
CA TYR A 75 0.35 1.65 0.56
C TYR A 75 0.71 0.83 1.77
N VAL A 76 1.85 1.14 2.37
CA VAL A 76 2.33 0.49 3.58
C VAL A 76 2.26 1.50 4.71
N LEU A 77 1.44 1.22 5.71
CA LEU A 77 1.23 2.13 6.83
C LEU A 77 1.00 1.37 8.13
N ALA A 78 1.39 1.97 9.24
CA ALA A 78 1.08 1.41 10.55
C ALA A 78 -0.43 1.44 10.79
N PRO A 79 -1.03 0.42 11.42
CA PRO A 79 -2.45 0.42 11.77
C PRO A 79 -2.82 1.59 12.70
N ALA A 80 -1.86 2.12 13.46
CA ALA A 80 -2.04 3.32 14.28
C ALA A 80 -2.32 4.59 13.45
N ALA A 81 -1.81 4.68 12.21
CA ALA A 81 -2.10 5.81 11.32
C ALA A 81 -3.58 5.85 10.89
N LEU A 82 -4.22 4.68 10.84
CA LEU A 82 -5.65 4.53 10.55
C LEU A 82 -6.54 4.71 11.80
N LYS A 83 -5.98 5.01 12.99
CA LYS A 83 -6.80 5.35 14.16
C LYS A 83 -7.17 6.83 14.15
N PRO A 84 -8.41 7.20 14.51
CA PRO A 84 -8.77 8.60 14.74
C PRO A 84 -7.83 9.25 15.75
N PRO A 85 -7.43 10.53 15.56
CA PRO A 85 -6.79 11.29 16.62
C PRO A 85 -7.77 11.41 17.80
N GLU A 86 -7.33 11.02 18.99
CA GLU A 86 -8.08 11.21 20.24
C GLU A 86 -8.22 12.68 20.62
#